data_AF-A0A917NVJ2-F1
#
_entry.id   AF-A0A917NVJ2-F1
#
_cell.length_a   1.000
_cell.length_b   1.000
_cell.length_c   1.000
_cell.angle_alpha   90.00
_cell.angle_beta   90.00
_cell.angle_gamma   90.00
#
_symmetry.space_group_name_H-M   'P 1'
#
loop_
_entity.id
_entity.type
_entity.pdbx_description
1 polymer ?
#
loop_
_entity_poly.entity_id
_entity_poly.type
_entity_poly.pdbx_seq_one_letter_code
_entity_poly.pdbx_strand_id
1 'polypeptide(L)'
;MSLIGTLARLEAVSTGRAQPGATVRHRHLSERPLVLVPLTTAGEAGAPLGALVGDDRDAPRLLVVPQPRDRDLRFAFLAELADVVLPFIDSYAATVEAAERAEIDPETGKRVKVEVELCADAPQLIVPSRAGIDFVRLLGRSMRFRRTAEQDPETPHPAPPRVPLLGRWFTHYGERARVPGSALLLALTDVLSRHWATGQSTLEDQHLGALLAWIDPPDGVSGAEAALRAELARDAKGQLLWPPAGPATDPAFDNKLLAPAIENYNRARTALAAAEDGESADDRLRELTAAEREIRVLVESRTRPTWDAVWRGLDLLRTLPEGTHAGDRWTRDRWSFTGHRDRVTAGEPPQPRRDDAVTAANKLATREREQARLEAQEALDDPLVMAGRRLSGEAFAGEVTDVVMTYSEGKRPSPRPLVTVRTDDRPQLGERVKVYRSLGGKPQAAEFVGYEDDPGAEGSVIVLRVVDKMGRGKEPEAGSVPEKGDLVCFTLFEHEQRGGAKLPDADQTPWTHGGPPGEGAATATPEPDRVTEEDVL
;
A
#
# COMPACT_ATOMS: atom_id res chain seq x y z
N MET A 1 14.28 -13.88 -0.32
CA MET A 1 15.23 -12.76 -0.42
C MET A 1 16.20 -13.12 -1.53
N SER A 2 16.45 -12.22 -2.49
CA SER A 2 17.38 -12.48 -3.60
C SER A 2 18.83 -12.44 -3.13
N LEU A 3 19.75 -13.05 -3.88
CA LEU A 3 21.19 -13.03 -3.58
C LEU A 3 21.72 -11.60 -3.45
N ILE A 4 21.33 -10.71 -4.37
CA ILE A 4 21.72 -9.29 -4.35
C ILE A 4 21.18 -8.57 -3.11
N GLY A 5 19.97 -8.91 -2.67
CA GLY A 5 19.40 -8.36 -1.44
C GLY A 5 20.20 -8.79 -0.20
N THR A 6 20.62 -10.06 -0.14
CA THR A 6 21.50 -10.54 0.94
C THR A 6 22.87 -9.84 0.91
N LEU A 7 23.46 -9.67 -0.28
CA LEU A 7 24.73 -8.96 -0.44
C LEU A 7 24.62 -7.49 0.01
N ALA A 8 23.57 -6.79 -0.42
CA ALA A 8 23.31 -5.40 -0.04
C ALA A 8 23.17 -5.24 1.49
N ARG A 9 22.54 -6.20 2.17
CA ARG A 9 22.45 -6.21 3.65
C ARG A 9 23.81 -6.45 4.31
N LEU A 10 24.62 -7.38 3.78
CA LEU A 10 25.98 -7.62 4.28
C LEU A 10 26.88 -6.39 4.07
N GLU A 11 26.76 -5.76 2.92
CA GLU A 11 27.47 -4.52 2.60
C GLU A 11 26.98 -3.37 3.49
N ALA A 12 25.68 -3.31 3.82
CA ALA A 12 25.17 -2.34 4.78
C ALA A 12 25.83 -2.50 6.15
N VAL A 13 25.94 -3.74 6.65
CA VAL A 13 26.65 -4.03 7.91
C VAL A 13 28.13 -3.65 7.82
N SER A 14 28.80 -3.98 6.72
CA SER A 14 30.23 -3.72 6.52
C SER A 14 30.55 -2.22 6.44
N THR A 15 29.73 -1.47 5.72
CA THR A 15 29.91 -0.02 5.49
C THR A 15 29.29 0.85 6.58
N GLY A 16 28.44 0.26 7.43
CA GLY A 16 27.68 0.98 8.43
C GLY A 16 26.61 1.91 7.85
N ARG A 17 26.13 1.69 6.62
CA ARG A 17 25.08 2.52 5.99
C ARG A 17 24.15 1.67 5.14
N ALA A 18 22.86 2.00 5.08
CA ALA A 18 21.94 1.27 4.23
C ALA A 18 22.37 1.35 2.75
N GLN A 19 22.21 0.25 2.03
CA GLN A 19 22.54 0.16 0.61
C GLN A 19 21.29 0.37 -0.25
N PRO A 20 21.38 1.10 -1.38
CA PRO A 20 20.26 1.22 -2.31
C PRO A 20 19.80 -0.16 -2.80
N GLY A 21 18.52 -0.47 -2.60
CA GLY A 21 17.84 -1.65 -3.15
C GLY A 21 17.10 -1.35 -4.45
N ALA A 22 16.89 -0.07 -4.76
CA ALA A 22 16.21 0.42 -5.95
C ALA A 22 16.83 1.77 -6.37
N THR A 23 16.81 2.07 -7.68
CA THR A 23 17.28 3.36 -8.22
C THR A 23 16.13 4.31 -8.55
N VAL A 24 14.90 3.81 -8.58
CA VAL A 24 13.70 4.60 -8.85
C VAL A 24 12.65 4.35 -7.76
N ARG A 25 11.74 5.30 -7.54
CA ARG A 25 10.59 5.08 -6.65
C ARG A 25 9.50 4.27 -7.37
N HIS A 26 9.16 3.11 -6.83
CA HIS A 26 8.17 2.19 -7.42
C HIS A 26 6.72 2.46 -6.97
N ARG A 27 6.52 3.48 -6.15
CA ARG A 27 5.21 3.94 -5.68
C ARG A 27 5.04 5.41 -6.02
N HIS A 28 3.83 5.75 -6.46
CA HIS A 28 3.42 7.14 -6.56
C HIS A 28 3.46 7.78 -5.18
N LEU A 29 3.97 9.00 -5.11
CA LEU A 29 3.93 9.83 -3.91
C LEU A 29 3.26 11.14 -4.28
N SER A 30 2.12 11.40 -3.65
CA SER A 30 1.41 12.66 -3.80
C SER A 30 2.27 13.81 -3.27
N GLU A 31 2.08 15.00 -3.83
CA GLU A 31 2.68 16.23 -3.30
C GLU A 31 2.06 16.59 -1.93
N ARG A 32 0.77 16.28 -1.72
CA ARG A 32 0.01 16.55 -0.49
C ARG A 32 -0.63 15.28 0.06
N PRO A 33 0.16 14.31 0.55
CA PRO A 33 -0.39 13.11 1.17
C PRO A 33 -1.00 13.44 2.54
N LEU A 34 -2.10 12.78 2.89
CA LEU A 34 -2.63 12.82 4.25
C LEU A 34 -1.86 11.85 5.14
N VAL A 35 -1.09 12.38 6.09
CA VAL A 35 -0.37 11.58 7.09
C VAL A 35 -1.29 11.31 8.27
N LEU A 36 -1.33 10.06 8.73
CA LEU A 36 -2.03 9.63 9.94
C LEU A 36 -1.09 8.86 10.85
N VAL A 37 -0.77 9.43 12.02
CA VAL A 37 0.03 8.82 13.08
C VAL A 37 -0.88 8.45 14.24
N PRO A 38 -1.43 7.21 14.28
CA PRO A 38 -2.35 6.80 15.33
C PRO A 38 -1.60 6.34 16.58
N LEU A 39 -2.26 6.47 17.74
CA LEU A 39 -1.91 5.79 18.98
C LEU A 39 -3.14 5.10 19.57
N THR A 40 -2.91 3.90 20.10
CA THR A 40 -3.91 3.10 20.82
C THR A 40 -3.46 2.87 22.25
N THR A 41 -4.43 2.72 23.13
CA THR A 41 -4.16 2.42 24.55
C THR A 41 -3.69 0.98 24.70
N ALA A 42 -2.70 0.74 25.55
CA ALA A 42 -2.26 -0.62 25.86
C ALA A 42 -3.39 -1.42 26.54
N GLY A 43 -3.53 -2.70 26.14
CA GLY A 43 -4.44 -3.65 26.78
C GLY A 43 -5.89 -3.65 26.31
N GLU A 44 -6.30 -2.72 25.44
CA GLU A 44 -7.65 -2.68 24.86
C GLU A 44 -7.55 -2.55 23.33
N ALA A 45 -7.94 -3.60 22.61
CA ALA A 45 -7.74 -3.68 21.17
C ALA A 45 -8.53 -2.58 20.45
N GLY A 46 -7.81 -1.63 19.85
CA GLY A 46 -8.41 -0.59 19.02
C GLY A 46 -8.95 0.64 19.75
N ALA A 47 -8.82 0.73 21.08
CA ALA A 47 -9.22 1.92 21.83
C ALA A 47 -8.27 3.09 21.49
N PRO A 48 -8.74 4.13 20.77
CA PRO A 48 -7.88 5.24 20.36
C PRO A 48 -7.43 6.03 21.59
N LEU A 49 -6.14 6.32 21.66
CA LEU A 49 -5.56 7.25 22.63
C LEU A 49 -5.43 8.66 22.00
N GLY A 50 -5.05 8.71 20.73
CA GLY A 50 -4.93 9.94 19.99
C GLY A 50 -4.36 9.72 18.60
N ALA A 51 -4.26 10.79 17.82
CA ALA A 51 -3.61 10.78 16.52
C ALA A 51 -3.10 12.17 16.15
N LEU A 52 -1.96 12.21 15.43
CA LEU A 52 -1.67 13.35 14.56
C LEU A 52 -2.17 13.03 13.16
N VAL A 53 -2.93 13.96 12.57
CA VAL A 53 -3.48 13.82 11.23
C VAL A 53 -3.40 15.15 10.46
N GLY A 54 -3.05 15.10 9.19
CA GLY A 54 -3.01 16.29 8.33
C GLY A 54 -2.20 16.06 7.05
N ASP A 55 -2.23 17.03 6.15
CA ASP A 55 -1.50 17.04 4.88
C ASP A 55 -0.42 18.15 4.81
N ASP A 56 -0.32 18.97 5.86
CA ASP A 56 0.73 19.98 6.06
C ASP A 56 1.70 19.53 7.17
N ARG A 57 2.98 19.41 6.81
CA ARG A 57 4.08 19.03 7.71
C ARG A 57 4.15 19.90 8.97
N ASP A 58 3.92 21.19 8.84
CA ASP A 58 4.15 22.16 9.91
C ASP A 58 2.89 22.44 10.73
N ALA A 59 1.71 22.05 10.22
CA ALA A 59 0.41 22.28 10.86
C ALA A 59 -0.42 20.99 11.03
N PRO A 60 0.09 19.93 11.71
CA PRO A 60 -0.71 18.75 11.98
C PRO A 60 -1.83 19.03 12.99
N ARG A 61 -2.97 18.33 12.84
CA ARG A 61 -4.05 18.36 13.82
C ARG A 61 -3.89 17.23 14.83
N LEU A 62 -3.80 17.59 16.11
CA LEU A 62 -3.75 16.65 17.23
C LEU A 62 -5.15 16.36 17.77
N LEU A 63 -5.53 15.08 17.70
CA LEU A 63 -6.73 14.50 18.28
C LEU A 63 -6.35 13.63 19.49
N VAL A 64 -7.10 13.72 20.59
CA VAL A 64 -6.77 13.08 21.87
C VAL A 64 -8.04 12.54 22.52
N VAL A 65 -7.93 11.36 23.14
CA VAL A 65 -8.99 10.78 23.98
C VAL A 65 -8.51 10.80 25.43
N PRO A 66 -8.97 11.76 26.26
CA PRO A 66 -8.50 11.90 27.65
C PRO A 66 -8.78 10.68 28.53
N GLN A 67 -9.86 9.96 28.25
CA GLN A 67 -10.17 8.68 28.90
C GLN A 67 -10.54 7.65 27.84
N PRO A 68 -9.58 6.81 27.37
CA PRO A 68 -9.82 5.85 26.31
C PRO A 68 -10.87 4.80 26.62
N ARG A 69 -11.21 4.58 27.90
CA ARG A 69 -12.30 3.68 28.29
C ARG A 69 -13.69 4.29 28.13
N ASP A 70 -13.76 5.61 27.99
CA ASP A 70 -15.02 6.34 27.85
C ASP A 70 -15.53 6.27 26.41
N ARG A 71 -16.73 5.73 26.24
CA ARG A 71 -17.31 5.48 24.91
C ARG A 71 -17.66 6.80 24.18
N ASP A 72 -18.12 7.81 24.91
CA ASP A 72 -18.54 9.08 24.31
C ASP A 72 -17.32 9.87 23.81
N LEU A 73 -16.23 9.87 24.59
CA LEU A 73 -14.96 10.47 24.16
C LEU A 73 -14.35 9.73 22.97
N ARG A 74 -14.46 8.40 22.92
CA ARG A 74 -14.05 7.61 21.74
C ARG A 74 -14.85 8.01 20.49
N PHE A 75 -16.17 8.17 20.60
CA PHE A 75 -16.97 8.62 19.46
C PHE A 75 -16.67 10.06 19.04
N ALA A 76 -16.45 10.97 20.00
CA ALA A 76 -16.03 12.33 19.71
C ALA A 76 -14.73 12.34 18.89
N PHE A 77 -13.74 11.52 19.27
CA PHE A 77 -12.52 11.34 18.50
C PHE A 77 -12.76 10.84 17.07
N LEU A 78 -13.63 9.84 16.88
CA LEU A 78 -13.95 9.32 15.54
C LEU A 78 -14.67 10.38 14.69
N ALA A 79 -15.53 11.19 15.30
CA ALA A 79 -16.23 12.28 14.63
C ALA A 79 -15.24 13.39 14.23
N GLU A 80 -14.30 13.76 15.10
CA GLU A 80 -13.25 14.72 14.79
C GLU A 80 -12.27 14.21 13.72
N LEU A 81 -11.95 12.91 13.73
CA LEU A 81 -11.15 12.30 12.69
C LEU A 81 -11.87 12.37 11.33
N ALA A 82 -13.18 12.10 11.30
CA ALA A 82 -13.99 12.27 10.11
C ALA A 82 -14.03 13.73 9.63
N ASP A 83 -14.08 14.70 10.55
CA ASP A 83 -14.03 16.13 10.24
C ASP A 83 -12.70 16.60 9.63
N VAL A 84 -11.62 15.79 9.72
CA VAL A 84 -10.35 16.06 9.04
C VAL A 84 -10.24 15.30 7.73
N VAL A 85 -10.53 13.99 7.75
CA VAL A 85 -10.25 13.09 6.64
C VAL A 85 -11.25 13.25 5.50
N LEU A 86 -12.54 13.41 5.80
CA LEU A 86 -13.57 13.50 4.76
C LEU A 86 -13.44 14.76 3.90
N PRO A 87 -13.23 15.98 4.47
CA PRO A 87 -12.98 17.16 3.63
C PRO A 87 -11.76 17.01 2.72
N PHE A 88 -10.70 16.34 3.21
CA PHE A 88 -9.55 16.01 2.38
C PHE A 88 -9.93 15.09 1.23
N ILE A 89 -10.66 14.00 1.48
CA ILE A 89 -11.15 13.09 0.43
C ILE A 89 -12.05 13.80 -0.58
N ASP A 90 -13.02 14.59 -0.09
CA ASP A 90 -13.99 15.30 -0.91
C ASP A 90 -13.32 16.31 -1.85
N SER A 91 -12.18 16.89 -1.44
CA SER A 91 -11.40 17.79 -2.30
C SER A 91 -10.91 17.14 -3.60
N TYR A 92 -10.69 15.81 -3.61
CA TYR A 92 -10.32 15.04 -4.80
C TYR A 92 -11.54 14.51 -5.56
N ALA A 93 -12.69 14.38 -4.90
CA ALA A 93 -13.91 13.85 -5.51
C ALA A 93 -14.53 14.81 -6.54
N ALA A 94 -14.32 16.12 -6.37
CA ALA A 94 -14.95 17.18 -7.16
C ALA A 94 -14.23 17.50 -8.48
N THR A 95 -12.93 17.21 -8.60
CA THR A 95 -12.15 17.49 -9.82
C THR A 95 -12.07 16.25 -10.68
N VAL A 96 -12.72 16.28 -11.84
CA VAL A 96 -12.79 15.16 -12.79
C VAL A 96 -12.27 15.53 -14.17
N GLU A 97 -11.84 14.53 -14.91
CA GLU A 97 -11.49 14.60 -16.33
C GLU A 97 -12.26 13.53 -17.13
N ALA A 98 -12.49 13.80 -18.41
CA ALA A 98 -13.10 12.83 -19.31
C ALA A 98 -12.11 11.70 -19.62
N ALA A 99 -12.55 10.47 -19.45
CA ALA A 99 -11.77 9.28 -19.74
C ALA A 99 -12.60 8.26 -20.54
N GLU A 100 -11.94 7.47 -21.38
CA GLU A 100 -12.61 6.37 -22.09
C GLU A 100 -12.53 5.08 -21.29
N ARG A 101 -13.68 4.43 -21.09
CA ARG A 101 -13.77 3.08 -20.53
C ARG A 101 -14.42 2.14 -21.51
N ALA A 102 -13.85 0.94 -21.67
CA ALA A 102 -14.48 -0.11 -22.45
C ALA A 102 -15.56 -0.80 -21.61
N GLU A 103 -16.79 -0.71 -22.07
CA GLU A 103 -17.96 -1.36 -21.48
C GLU A 103 -18.56 -2.37 -22.46
N ILE A 104 -19.21 -3.41 -21.95
CA ILE A 104 -19.94 -4.35 -22.79
C ILE A 104 -21.35 -3.80 -22.94
N ASP A 105 -21.70 -3.45 -24.17
CA ASP A 105 -23.04 -3.02 -24.51
C ASP A 105 -24.03 -4.17 -24.21
N PRO A 106 -25.01 -3.97 -23.31
CA PRO A 106 -25.94 -5.02 -22.90
C PRO A 106 -26.85 -5.49 -24.04
N GLU A 107 -27.11 -4.68 -25.06
CA GLU A 107 -27.96 -5.06 -26.19
C GLU A 107 -27.17 -5.82 -27.26
N THR A 108 -25.93 -5.39 -27.55
CA THR A 108 -25.14 -5.96 -28.66
C THR A 108 -24.09 -6.97 -28.20
N GLY A 109 -23.78 -7.04 -26.91
CA GLY A 109 -22.72 -7.85 -26.33
C GLY A 109 -21.30 -7.44 -26.78
N LYS A 110 -21.16 -6.32 -27.50
CA LYS A 110 -19.89 -5.83 -28.03
C LYS A 110 -19.23 -4.88 -27.03
N ARG A 111 -17.90 -4.84 -27.07
CA ARG A 111 -17.13 -3.82 -26.34
C ARG A 111 -17.26 -2.48 -27.05
N VAL A 112 -17.85 -1.50 -26.37
CA VAL A 112 -17.98 -0.13 -26.82
C VAL A 112 -17.16 0.77 -25.89
N LYS A 113 -16.59 1.84 -26.43
CA LYS A 113 -15.90 2.86 -25.62
C LYS A 113 -16.93 3.89 -25.19
N VAL A 114 -17.08 4.06 -23.89
CA VAL A 114 -17.97 5.05 -23.29
C VAL A 114 -17.10 6.10 -22.60
N GLU A 115 -17.47 7.36 -22.77
CA GLU A 115 -16.87 8.46 -22.03
C GLU A 115 -17.43 8.45 -20.60
N VAL A 116 -16.53 8.43 -19.63
CA VAL A 116 -16.85 8.42 -18.20
C VAL A 116 -16.02 9.47 -17.48
N GLU A 117 -16.52 9.95 -16.35
CA GLU A 117 -15.76 10.84 -15.49
C GLU A 117 -14.75 10.05 -14.66
N LEU A 118 -13.48 10.46 -14.71
CA LEU A 118 -12.41 9.96 -13.87
C LEU A 118 -11.95 11.08 -12.94
N CYS A 119 -11.83 10.85 -11.63
CA CYS A 119 -11.22 11.84 -10.74
C CYS A 119 -9.81 12.17 -11.24
N ALA A 120 -9.50 13.46 -11.38
CA ALA A 120 -8.23 13.96 -11.91
C ALA A 120 -7.04 13.46 -11.07
N ASP A 121 -7.26 13.25 -9.78
CA ASP A 121 -6.31 12.63 -8.87
C ASP A 121 -7.04 11.83 -7.77
N ALA A 122 -6.31 11.19 -6.86
CA ALA A 122 -6.89 10.47 -5.72
C ALA A 122 -6.18 10.82 -4.39
N PRO A 123 -6.90 10.78 -3.24
CA PRO A 123 -6.29 11.09 -1.96
C PRO A 123 -5.33 9.96 -1.55
N GLN A 124 -4.07 10.28 -1.30
CA GLN A 124 -3.09 9.31 -0.77
C GLN A 124 -3.00 9.44 0.75
N LEU A 125 -3.09 8.31 1.46
CA LEU A 125 -2.90 8.21 2.90
C LEU A 125 -1.57 7.54 3.22
N ILE A 126 -0.80 8.13 4.14
CA ILE A 126 0.46 7.60 4.63
C ILE A 126 0.35 7.33 6.13
N VAL A 127 0.74 6.13 6.53
CA VAL A 127 0.88 5.74 7.93
C VAL A 127 2.34 5.34 8.22
N PRO A 128 2.83 5.45 9.47
CA PRO A 128 4.24 5.20 9.75
C PRO A 128 4.68 3.77 9.43
N SER A 129 3.86 2.78 9.81
CA SER A 129 4.18 1.36 9.76
C SER A 129 2.98 0.49 9.35
N ARG A 130 3.20 -0.81 9.12
CA ARG A 130 2.11 -1.76 8.81
C ARG A 130 1.01 -1.78 9.85
N ALA A 131 1.37 -1.61 11.12
CA ALA A 131 0.39 -1.58 12.20
C ALA A 131 -0.57 -0.38 12.06
N GLY A 132 -0.14 0.72 11.44
CA GLY A 132 -1.02 1.82 11.06
C GLY A 132 -2.05 1.44 9.99
N ILE A 133 -1.68 0.60 9.01
CA ILE A 133 -2.61 0.07 8.00
C ILE A 133 -3.68 -0.79 8.69
N ASP A 134 -3.25 -1.67 9.60
CA ASP A 134 -4.16 -2.52 10.35
C ASP A 134 -5.11 -1.71 11.25
N PHE A 135 -4.63 -0.60 11.81
CA PHE A 135 -5.48 0.33 12.55
C PHE A 135 -6.53 1.00 11.66
N VAL A 136 -6.17 1.50 10.47
CA VAL A 136 -7.14 2.04 9.49
C VAL A 136 -8.19 1.00 9.11
N ARG A 137 -7.77 -0.26 8.88
CA ARG A 137 -8.68 -1.38 8.59
C ARG A 137 -9.62 -1.69 9.75
N LEU A 138 -9.12 -1.63 10.98
CA LEU A 138 -9.90 -1.83 12.19
C LEU A 138 -10.98 -0.75 12.32
N LEU A 139 -10.61 0.53 12.15
CA LEU A 139 -11.56 1.65 12.15
C LEU A 139 -12.60 1.50 11.03
N GLY A 140 -12.19 1.14 9.82
CA GLY A 140 -13.11 0.88 8.71
C GLY A 140 -14.18 -0.17 9.06
N ARG A 141 -13.78 -1.25 9.75
CA ARG A 141 -14.69 -2.28 10.26
C ARG A 141 -15.61 -1.81 11.37
N SER A 142 -15.09 -1.08 12.35
CA SER A 142 -15.86 -0.68 13.54
C SER A 142 -16.85 0.45 13.26
N MET A 143 -16.63 1.24 12.21
CA MET A 143 -17.44 2.43 11.89
C MET A 143 -18.48 2.20 10.80
N ARG A 144 -18.20 1.43 9.74
CA ARG A 144 -19.01 1.46 8.50
C ARG A 144 -20.48 1.04 8.62
N PHE A 145 -20.84 0.32 9.68
CA PHE A 145 -22.21 -0.14 9.96
C PHE A 145 -22.86 0.54 11.16
N ARG A 146 -22.24 1.60 11.71
CA ARG A 146 -22.84 2.34 12.82
C ARG A 146 -24.11 3.02 12.34
N ARG A 147 -25.20 2.85 13.11
CA ARG A 147 -26.50 3.46 12.82
C ARG A 147 -26.48 4.94 13.18
N THR A 148 -27.06 5.73 12.31
CA THR A 148 -27.29 7.17 12.53
C THR A 148 -28.69 7.39 13.11
N ALA A 149 -28.91 8.56 13.71
CA ALA A 149 -30.22 8.90 14.28
C ALA A 149 -31.34 8.91 13.22
N GLU A 150 -31.00 9.23 11.97
CA GLU A 150 -31.95 9.23 10.85
C GLU A 150 -32.38 7.82 10.45
N GLN A 151 -31.46 6.85 10.55
CA GLN A 151 -31.72 5.46 10.18
C GLN A 151 -32.45 4.68 11.27
N ASP A 152 -32.17 4.99 12.52
CA ASP A 152 -32.76 4.31 13.67
C ASP A 152 -32.81 5.28 14.88
N PRO A 153 -33.90 6.06 15.00
CA PRO A 153 -34.08 7.03 16.08
C PRO A 153 -34.07 6.40 17.49
N GLU A 154 -34.42 5.12 17.59
CA GLU A 154 -34.49 4.38 18.86
C GLU A 154 -33.13 3.78 19.28
N THR A 155 -32.09 3.89 18.43
CA THR A 155 -30.74 3.45 18.80
C THR A 155 -30.23 4.29 19.98
N PRO A 156 -29.80 3.68 21.11
CA PRO A 156 -29.42 4.42 22.32
C PRO A 156 -28.24 5.41 22.16
N HIS A 157 -27.36 5.19 21.17
CA HIS A 157 -26.20 6.03 20.89
C HIS A 157 -25.98 6.14 19.38
N PRO A 158 -26.74 6.98 18.67
CA PRO A 158 -26.61 7.12 17.22
C PRO A 158 -25.29 7.80 16.87
N ALA A 159 -24.59 7.28 15.86
CA ALA A 159 -23.36 7.89 15.37
C ALA A 159 -23.69 9.08 14.45
N PRO A 160 -22.88 10.16 14.46
CA PRO A 160 -22.97 11.21 13.45
C PRO A 160 -22.79 10.61 12.03
N PRO A 161 -23.55 11.04 11.00
CA PRO A 161 -23.51 10.42 9.66
C PRO A 161 -22.13 10.34 9.00
N ARG A 162 -21.24 11.26 9.33
CA ARG A 162 -19.85 11.27 8.87
C ARG A 162 -19.00 10.10 9.38
N VAL A 163 -19.31 9.53 10.54
CA VAL A 163 -18.57 8.41 11.12
C VAL A 163 -18.72 7.12 10.29
N PRO A 164 -19.93 6.62 9.97
CA PRO A 164 -20.06 5.46 9.10
C PRO A 164 -19.57 5.74 7.68
N LEU A 165 -19.69 6.97 7.17
CA LEU A 165 -19.11 7.36 5.88
C LEU A 165 -17.58 7.21 5.88
N LEU A 166 -16.88 7.73 6.90
CA LEU A 166 -15.45 7.51 7.06
C LEU A 166 -15.12 6.01 7.14
N GLY A 167 -15.95 5.22 7.83
CA GLY A 167 -15.80 3.77 7.91
C GLY A 167 -15.83 3.09 6.53
N ARG A 168 -16.69 3.54 5.63
CA ARG A 168 -16.75 3.04 4.23
C ARG A 168 -15.47 3.38 3.47
N TRP A 169 -14.98 4.62 3.59
CA TRP A 169 -13.72 5.04 2.96
C TRP A 169 -12.51 4.27 3.50
N PHE A 170 -12.35 4.17 4.82
CA PHE A 170 -11.27 3.39 5.43
C PHE A 170 -11.33 1.91 5.08
N THR A 171 -12.53 1.35 4.89
CA THR A 171 -12.69 -0.01 4.36
C THR A 171 -12.14 -0.10 2.93
N HIS A 172 -12.42 0.88 2.07
CA HIS A 172 -11.83 0.94 0.73
C HIS A 172 -10.30 1.03 0.76
N TYR A 173 -9.73 2.01 1.48
CA TYR A 173 -8.28 2.15 1.62
C TYR A 173 -7.61 0.88 2.18
N GLY A 174 -8.25 0.25 3.17
CA GLY A 174 -7.81 -1.02 3.74
C GLY A 174 -7.83 -2.20 2.77
N GLU A 175 -8.80 -2.26 1.86
CA GLU A 175 -8.79 -3.23 0.76
C GLU A 175 -7.67 -2.94 -0.25
N ARG A 176 -7.46 -1.66 -0.56
CA ARG A 176 -6.46 -1.21 -1.54
C ARG A 176 -5.03 -1.40 -1.06
N ALA A 177 -4.75 -1.22 0.24
CA ALA A 177 -3.46 -1.56 0.84
C ALA A 177 -3.05 -3.04 0.65
N ARG A 178 -4.02 -3.94 0.39
CA ARG A 178 -3.76 -5.37 0.10
C ARG A 178 -3.58 -5.67 -1.38
N VAL A 179 -3.74 -4.69 -2.26
CA VAL A 179 -3.54 -4.83 -3.70
C VAL A 179 -2.10 -4.44 -4.02
N PRO A 180 -1.26 -5.38 -4.49
CA PRO A 180 0.13 -5.08 -4.84
C PRO A 180 0.22 -3.93 -5.83
N GLY A 181 1.13 -2.99 -5.57
CA GLY A 181 1.37 -1.84 -6.42
C GLY A 181 0.42 -0.66 -6.22
N SER A 182 -0.66 -0.84 -5.43
CA SER A 182 -1.49 0.29 -5.01
C SER A 182 -0.69 1.24 -4.11
N ALA A 183 -0.96 2.53 -4.26
CA ALA A 183 -0.37 3.64 -3.53
C ALA A 183 -1.41 4.47 -2.76
N LEU A 184 -2.68 4.05 -2.67
CA LEU A 184 -3.72 4.80 -1.95
C LEU A 184 -3.51 4.84 -0.43
N LEU A 185 -3.04 3.75 0.17
CA LEU A 185 -2.68 3.68 1.59
C LEU A 185 -1.34 2.97 1.73
N LEU A 186 -0.32 3.68 2.18
CA LEU A 186 1.05 3.17 2.29
C LEU A 186 1.55 3.22 3.74
N ALA A 187 2.22 2.15 4.15
CA ALA A 187 3.09 2.15 5.32
C ALA A 187 4.47 2.65 4.90
N LEU A 188 4.95 3.72 5.52
CA LEU A 188 6.23 4.32 5.14
C LEU A 188 7.40 3.35 5.33
N THR A 189 7.42 2.57 6.42
CA THR A 189 8.45 1.54 6.63
C THR A 189 8.52 0.53 5.48
N ASP A 190 7.39 0.13 4.90
CA ASP A 190 7.38 -0.80 3.77
C ASP A 190 7.91 -0.17 2.49
N VAL A 191 7.61 1.11 2.25
CA VAL A 191 8.12 1.82 1.08
C VAL A 191 9.62 2.04 1.24
N LEU A 192 10.10 2.52 2.39
CA LEU A 192 11.52 2.71 2.65
C LEU A 192 12.31 1.39 2.54
N SER A 193 11.84 0.32 3.17
CA SER A 193 12.53 -1.00 3.16
C SER A 193 12.57 -1.66 1.77
N ARG A 194 11.75 -1.19 0.82
CA ARG A 194 11.85 -1.60 -0.59
C ARG A 194 13.00 -0.91 -1.33
N HIS A 195 13.38 0.29 -0.92
CA HIS A 195 14.37 1.10 -1.63
C HIS A 195 15.74 1.11 -0.95
N TRP A 196 15.81 0.73 0.33
CA TRP A 196 17.08 0.63 1.07
C TRP A 196 17.16 -0.69 1.84
N ALA A 197 18.27 -1.41 1.62
CA ALA A 197 18.65 -2.59 2.39
C ALA A 197 19.45 -2.17 3.63
N THR A 198 18.97 -2.52 4.81
CA THR A 198 19.64 -2.25 6.09
C THR A 198 20.37 -3.49 6.60
N GLY A 199 21.19 -3.34 7.64
CA GLY A 199 21.73 -4.48 8.38
C GLY A 199 20.71 -5.20 9.27
N GLN A 200 19.48 -4.69 9.37
CA GLN A 200 18.45 -5.13 10.31
C GLN A 200 17.57 -6.22 9.72
N SER A 201 16.93 -7.02 10.58
CA SER A 201 15.82 -7.89 10.18
C SER A 201 14.63 -7.08 9.66
N THR A 202 13.77 -7.73 8.87
CA THR A 202 12.54 -7.10 8.38
C THR A 202 11.56 -6.70 9.49
N LEU A 203 11.70 -7.31 10.68
CA LEU A 203 10.90 -6.96 11.86
C LEU A 203 11.40 -5.65 12.48
N GLU A 204 12.72 -5.52 12.65
CA GLU A 204 13.37 -4.30 13.15
C GLU A 204 13.16 -3.11 12.20
N ASP A 205 13.12 -3.35 10.88
CA ASP A 205 12.78 -2.30 9.90
C ASP A 205 11.36 -1.71 10.08
N GLN A 206 10.47 -2.34 10.87
CA GLN A 206 9.19 -1.73 11.24
C GLN A 206 9.33 -0.61 12.29
N HIS A 207 10.49 -0.46 12.93
CA HIS A 207 10.80 0.68 13.78
C HIS A 207 11.28 1.85 12.91
N LEU A 208 10.35 2.75 12.53
CA LEU A 208 10.62 3.83 11.57
C LEU A 208 11.87 4.68 11.91
N GLY A 209 12.06 5.02 13.19
CA GLY A 209 13.23 5.78 13.63
C GLY A 209 14.57 5.04 13.42
N ALA A 210 14.57 3.71 13.58
CA ALA A 210 15.75 2.88 13.41
C ALA A 210 16.06 2.65 11.93
N LEU A 211 15.01 2.42 11.12
CA LEU A 211 15.12 2.36 9.67
C LEU A 211 15.69 3.65 9.08
N LEU A 212 15.18 4.82 9.50
CA LEU A 212 15.73 6.11 9.04
C LEU A 212 17.17 6.35 9.51
N ALA A 213 17.53 5.86 10.70
CA ALA A 213 18.91 5.94 11.20
C ALA A 213 19.87 5.09 10.36
N TRP A 214 19.42 4.01 9.75
CA TRP A 214 20.21 3.24 8.78
C TRP A 214 20.37 3.93 7.43
N ILE A 215 19.29 4.55 6.94
CA ILE A 215 19.25 5.19 5.61
C ILE A 215 20.06 6.49 5.61
N ASP A 216 19.86 7.30 6.64
CA ASP A 216 20.46 8.63 6.77
C ASP A 216 20.95 8.83 8.22
N PRO A 217 22.04 8.14 8.63
CA PRO A 217 22.63 8.30 9.95
C PRO A 217 23.24 9.70 10.13
N PRO A 218 23.30 10.21 11.37
CA PRO A 218 24.10 11.40 11.69
C PRO A 218 25.58 11.22 11.29
N ASP A 219 26.23 12.33 10.92
CA ASP A 219 27.64 12.32 10.50
C ASP A 219 28.55 11.67 11.55
N GLY A 220 29.41 10.76 11.09
CA GLY A 220 30.40 10.08 11.92
C GLY A 220 29.86 8.95 12.81
N VAL A 221 28.57 8.59 12.69
CA VAL A 221 27.95 7.48 13.43
C VAL A 221 27.49 6.42 12.42
N SER A 222 27.74 5.14 12.71
CA SER A 222 27.22 4.07 11.86
C SER A 222 25.70 3.95 11.99
N GLY A 223 25.04 3.47 10.93
CA GLY A 223 23.61 3.17 10.93
C GLY A 223 23.22 2.20 12.04
N ALA A 224 24.07 1.21 12.35
CA ALA A 224 23.85 0.27 13.45
C ALA A 224 23.83 0.97 14.83
N GLU A 225 24.81 1.84 15.11
CA GLU A 225 24.86 2.59 16.38
C GLU A 225 23.71 3.60 16.49
N ALA A 226 23.38 4.28 15.40
CA ALA A 226 22.29 5.24 15.36
C ALA A 226 20.92 4.55 15.53
N ALA A 227 20.71 3.39 14.90
CA ALA A 227 19.50 2.58 15.05
C ALA A 227 19.36 2.03 16.48
N LEU A 228 20.43 1.46 17.05
CA LEU A 228 20.44 0.98 18.43
C LEU A 228 20.10 2.10 19.42
N ARG A 229 20.64 3.31 19.19
CA ARG A 229 20.30 4.49 19.97
C ARG A 229 18.83 4.88 19.81
N ALA A 230 18.29 4.83 18.59
CA ALA A 230 16.87 5.09 18.34
C ALA A 230 15.96 4.12 19.12
N GLU A 231 16.33 2.84 19.19
CA GLU A 231 15.52 1.83 19.87
C GLU A 231 15.61 1.88 21.40
N LEU A 232 16.81 2.15 21.95
CA LEU A 232 17.08 1.91 23.37
C LEU A 232 17.28 3.18 24.20
N ALA A 233 17.62 4.31 23.59
CA ALA A 233 17.99 5.48 24.36
C ALA A 233 16.78 6.02 25.13
N ARG A 234 17.00 6.24 26.43
CA ARG A 234 16.00 6.78 27.35
C ARG A 234 16.51 8.05 28.00
N ASP A 235 15.58 8.95 28.33
CA ASP A 235 15.87 10.13 29.13
C ASP A 235 16.10 9.77 30.61
N ALA A 236 16.42 10.77 31.43
CA ALA A 236 16.64 10.61 32.87
C ALA A 236 15.38 10.10 33.63
N LYS A 237 14.19 10.20 33.03
CA LYS A 237 12.93 9.71 33.58
C LYS A 237 12.59 8.29 33.08
N GLY A 238 13.48 7.68 32.30
CA GLY A 238 13.32 6.35 31.75
C GLY A 238 12.34 6.28 30.57
N GLN A 239 12.08 7.39 29.89
CA GLN A 239 11.22 7.45 28.70
C GLN A 239 12.06 7.32 27.43
N LEU A 240 11.57 6.61 26.42
CA LEU A 240 12.27 6.53 25.12
C LEU A 240 12.42 7.93 24.50
N LEU A 241 13.62 8.20 23.98
CA LEU A 241 13.91 9.42 23.22
C LEU A 241 13.24 9.40 21.84
N TRP A 242 13.10 8.21 21.25
CA TRP A 242 12.34 7.96 20.03
C TRP A 242 11.17 7.02 20.36
N PRO A 243 9.96 7.56 20.53
CA PRO A 243 8.78 6.74 20.75
C PRO A 243 8.54 5.76 19.60
N PRO A 244 7.91 4.59 19.85
CA PRO A 244 7.49 3.69 18.79
C PRO A 244 6.60 4.41 17.78
N ALA A 245 6.72 4.04 16.50
CA ALA A 245 5.99 4.66 15.39
C ALA A 245 4.50 4.24 15.30
N GLY A 246 3.84 4.08 16.47
CA GLY A 246 2.44 3.71 16.64
C GLY A 246 2.01 2.40 15.96
N PRO A 247 0.76 1.97 16.16
CA PRO A 247 -0.21 2.48 17.13
C PRO A 247 0.12 2.16 18.59
N ALA A 248 1.01 1.19 18.84
CA ALA A 248 1.41 0.83 20.21
C ALA A 248 2.29 1.91 20.87
N THR A 249 2.20 1.99 22.19
CA THR A 249 2.96 2.90 23.06
C THR A 249 4.03 2.14 23.88
N ASP A 250 5.00 2.88 24.43
CA ASP A 250 6.02 2.32 25.33
C ASP A 250 5.41 2.04 26.71
N PRO A 251 5.58 0.83 27.29
CA PRO A 251 5.03 0.51 28.61
C PRO A 251 5.49 1.46 29.74
N ALA A 252 6.70 2.02 29.65
CA ALA A 252 7.16 3.00 30.64
C ALA A 252 6.45 4.36 30.50
N PHE A 253 6.00 4.73 29.31
CA PHE A 253 5.12 5.88 29.10
C PHE A 253 3.73 5.61 29.67
N ASP A 254 3.14 4.46 29.34
CA ASP A 254 1.79 4.12 29.78
C ASP A 254 1.68 4.09 31.30
N ASN A 255 2.60 3.38 31.96
CA ASN A 255 2.53 3.16 33.41
C ASN A 255 2.96 4.38 34.24
N LYS A 256 3.99 5.12 33.79
CA LYS A 256 4.61 6.18 34.62
C LYS A 256 4.07 7.57 34.34
N LEU A 257 3.54 7.82 33.14
CA LEU A 257 3.08 9.15 32.72
C LEU A 257 1.59 9.15 32.39
N LEU A 258 1.15 8.28 31.48
CA LEU A 258 -0.22 8.32 30.98
C LEU A 258 -1.25 7.90 32.04
N ALA A 259 -1.03 6.77 32.73
CA ALA A 259 -1.96 6.28 33.73
C ALA A 259 -2.19 7.30 34.87
N PRO A 260 -1.15 7.91 35.48
CA PRO A 260 -1.35 8.98 36.46
C PRO A 260 -2.10 10.20 35.92
N ALA A 261 -1.83 10.62 34.67
CA ALA A 261 -2.54 11.75 34.05
C ALA A 261 -4.03 11.43 33.83
N ILE A 262 -4.36 10.20 33.41
CA ILE A 262 -5.74 9.73 33.29
C ILE A 262 -6.44 9.66 34.66
N GLU A 263 -5.74 9.22 35.71
CA GLU A 263 -6.29 9.23 37.08
C GLU A 263 -6.58 10.65 37.58
N ASN A 264 -5.69 11.60 37.28
CA ASN A 264 -5.90 13.02 37.59
C ASN A 264 -7.10 13.58 36.83
N TYR A 265 -7.20 13.31 35.53
CA TYR A 265 -8.35 13.69 34.71
C TYR A 265 -9.66 13.12 35.27
N ASN A 266 -9.70 11.82 35.61
CA ASN A 266 -10.88 11.20 36.20
C ASN A 266 -11.29 11.87 37.52
N ARG A 267 -10.32 12.16 38.39
CA ARG A 267 -10.56 12.83 39.68
C ARG A 267 -11.11 14.24 39.48
N ALA A 268 -10.52 15.02 38.58
CA ALA A 268 -10.99 16.36 38.26
C ALA A 268 -12.42 16.33 37.67
N ARG A 269 -12.71 15.36 36.79
CA ARG A 269 -14.03 15.15 36.20
C ARG A 269 -15.09 14.81 37.26
N THR A 270 -14.77 13.91 38.18
CA THR A 270 -15.67 13.58 39.30
C THR A 270 -15.87 14.77 40.24
N ALA A 271 -14.82 15.53 40.52
CA ALA A 271 -14.92 16.72 41.38
C ALA A 271 -15.78 17.82 40.74
N LEU A 272 -15.67 18.04 39.43
CA LEU A 272 -16.53 18.97 38.70
C LEU A 272 -18.00 18.53 38.74
N ALA A 273 -18.27 17.24 38.52
CA ALA A 273 -19.63 16.71 38.56
C ALA A 273 -20.28 16.80 39.95
N ALA A 274 -19.48 16.90 41.02
CA ALA A 274 -19.94 17.02 42.40
C ALA A 274 -20.04 18.47 42.91
N ALA A 275 -19.70 19.47 42.09
CA ALA A 275 -19.77 20.88 42.49
C ALA A 275 -21.23 21.34 42.69
N GLU A 276 -21.53 21.98 43.82
CA GLU A 276 -22.89 22.41 44.21
C GLU A 276 -23.15 23.90 43.95
N ASP A 277 -22.09 24.69 43.72
CA ASP A 277 -22.16 26.13 43.46
C ASP A 277 -21.32 26.55 42.25
N GLY A 278 -21.62 27.72 41.68
CA GLY A 278 -21.01 28.18 40.43
C GLY A 278 -19.53 28.55 40.55
N GLU A 279 -19.09 29.09 41.69
CA GLU A 279 -17.70 29.51 41.90
C GLU A 279 -16.77 28.28 42.02
N SER A 280 -17.20 27.27 42.77
CA SER A 280 -16.51 25.98 42.84
C SER A 280 -16.53 25.24 41.52
N ALA A 281 -17.62 25.29 40.74
CA ALA A 281 -17.68 24.68 39.41
C ALA A 281 -16.66 25.30 38.44
N ASP A 282 -16.47 26.62 38.46
CA ASP A 282 -15.47 27.30 37.62
C ASP A 282 -14.03 26.90 37.98
N ASP A 283 -13.71 26.79 39.27
CA ASP A 283 -12.41 26.33 39.74
C ASP A 283 -12.17 24.86 39.32
N ARG A 284 -13.15 23.97 39.49
CA ARG A 284 -13.06 22.56 39.08
C ARG A 284 -12.97 22.39 37.57
N LEU A 285 -13.64 23.25 36.80
CA LEU A 285 -13.54 23.25 35.35
C LEU A 285 -12.11 23.59 34.91
N ARG A 286 -11.47 24.58 35.56
CA ARG A 286 -10.06 24.91 35.30
C ARG A 286 -9.13 23.74 35.62
N GLU A 287 -9.36 23.02 36.73
CA GLU A 287 -8.62 21.81 37.07
C GLU A 287 -8.79 20.71 36.00
N LEU A 288 -10.02 20.47 35.53
CA LEU A 288 -10.30 19.49 34.48
C LEU A 288 -9.59 19.85 33.17
N THR A 289 -9.70 21.10 32.72
CA THR A 289 -9.03 21.57 31.51
C THR A 289 -7.51 21.47 31.62
N ALA A 290 -6.93 21.70 32.81
CA ALA A 290 -5.51 21.51 33.04
C ALA A 290 -5.09 20.04 32.90
N ALA A 291 -5.89 19.10 33.44
CA ALA A 291 -5.64 17.66 33.30
C ALA A 291 -5.80 17.17 31.85
N GLU A 292 -6.78 17.68 31.11
CA GLU A 292 -6.92 17.40 29.67
C GLU A 292 -5.71 17.89 28.87
N ARG A 293 -5.21 19.10 29.20
CA ARG A 293 -4.02 19.66 28.57
C ARG A 293 -2.78 18.83 28.86
N GLU A 294 -2.63 18.32 30.08
CA GLU A 294 -1.54 17.42 30.45
C GLU A 294 -1.53 16.17 29.56
N ILE A 295 -2.67 15.51 29.39
CA ILE A 295 -2.80 14.33 28.51
C ILE A 295 -2.51 14.71 27.06
N ARG A 296 -3.01 15.86 26.58
CA ARG A 296 -2.74 16.34 25.22
C ARG A 296 -1.23 16.52 24.98
N VAL A 297 -0.51 17.14 25.90
CA VAL A 297 0.95 17.31 25.82
C VAL A 297 1.67 15.95 25.82
N LEU A 298 1.21 14.99 26.62
CA LEU A 298 1.77 13.64 26.65
C LEU A 298 1.57 12.92 25.31
N VAL A 299 0.37 12.93 24.75
CA VAL A 299 0.08 12.31 23.45
C VAL A 299 0.90 12.97 22.34
N GLU A 300 0.96 14.32 22.31
CA GLU A 300 1.78 15.07 21.35
C GLU A 300 3.25 14.68 21.41
N SER A 301 3.80 14.52 22.63
CA SER A 301 5.20 14.11 22.83
C SER A 301 5.53 12.71 22.29
N ARG A 302 4.51 11.90 21.98
CA ARG A 302 4.64 10.55 21.41
C ARG A 302 4.36 10.50 19.92
N THR A 303 3.45 11.34 19.43
CA THR A 303 3.09 11.37 18.01
C THR A 303 3.99 12.29 17.19
N ARG A 304 4.44 13.43 17.73
CA ARG A 304 5.21 14.44 16.99
C ARG A 304 6.55 13.92 16.43
N PRO A 305 7.38 13.19 17.19
CA PRO A 305 8.62 12.64 16.64
C PRO A 305 8.38 11.69 15.46
N THR A 306 7.33 10.87 15.54
CA THR A 306 6.91 9.96 14.47
C THR A 306 6.37 10.73 13.26
N TRP A 307 5.62 11.80 13.48
CA TRP A 307 5.16 12.69 12.42
C TRP A 307 6.34 13.29 11.63
N ASP A 308 7.31 13.87 12.33
CA ASP A 308 8.50 14.46 11.70
C ASP A 308 9.33 13.38 10.96
N ALA A 309 9.43 12.17 11.54
CA ALA A 309 10.07 11.03 10.89
C ALA A 309 9.35 10.59 9.61
N VAL A 310 8.01 10.62 9.59
CA VAL A 310 7.24 10.30 8.38
C VAL A 310 7.59 11.25 7.25
N TRP A 311 7.57 12.55 7.51
CA TRP A 311 7.93 13.55 6.49
C TRP A 311 9.38 13.44 6.04
N ARG A 312 10.32 13.19 6.96
CA ARG A 312 11.72 12.93 6.59
C ARG A 312 11.86 11.72 5.65
N GLY A 313 11.13 10.64 5.90
CA GLY A 313 11.15 9.47 5.02
C GLY A 313 10.52 9.76 3.64
N LEU A 314 9.47 10.57 3.59
CA LEU A 314 8.90 11.04 2.32
C LEU A 314 9.89 11.92 1.55
N ASP A 315 10.63 12.80 2.22
CA ASP A 315 11.68 13.62 1.59
C ASP A 315 12.77 12.75 0.97
N LEU A 316 13.23 11.72 1.69
CA LEU A 316 14.22 10.75 1.18
C LEU A 316 13.70 10.01 -0.07
N LEU A 317 12.45 9.53 -0.05
CA LEU A 317 11.84 8.87 -1.21
C LEU A 317 11.67 9.81 -2.40
N ARG A 318 11.39 11.10 -2.16
CA ARG A 318 11.27 12.13 -3.21
C ARG A 318 12.58 12.45 -3.90
N THR A 319 13.73 12.09 -3.32
CA THR A 319 15.04 12.20 -4.00
C THR A 319 15.21 11.20 -5.15
N LEU A 320 14.40 10.13 -5.17
CA LEU A 320 14.43 9.11 -6.22
C LEU A 320 13.50 9.52 -7.39
N PRO A 321 13.94 9.35 -8.65
CA PRO A 321 13.07 9.55 -9.80
C PRO A 321 11.93 8.54 -9.81
N GLU A 322 10.77 8.91 -10.35
CA GLU A 322 9.62 8.02 -10.45
C GLU A 322 9.82 6.92 -11.49
N GLY A 323 9.54 5.67 -11.10
CA GLY A 323 9.60 4.52 -12.01
C GLY A 323 8.57 4.66 -13.13
N THR A 324 8.93 4.21 -14.34
CA THR A 324 8.14 4.44 -15.55
C THR A 324 6.69 3.97 -15.45
N HIS A 325 6.43 2.83 -14.79
CA HIS A 325 5.07 2.29 -14.64
C HIS A 325 4.35 2.73 -13.36
N ALA A 326 4.96 3.56 -12.49
CA ALA A 326 4.31 4.02 -11.26
C ALA A 326 3.05 4.86 -11.56
N GLY A 327 3.11 5.73 -12.58
CA GLY A 327 1.97 6.53 -13.04
C GLY A 327 0.80 5.69 -13.60
N ASP A 328 1.09 4.60 -14.31
CA ASP A 328 0.06 3.68 -14.81
C ASP A 328 -0.67 2.99 -13.65
N ARG A 329 0.08 2.57 -12.62
CA ARG A 329 -0.51 2.00 -11.40
C ARG A 329 -1.33 3.03 -10.64
N TRP A 330 -0.85 4.27 -10.55
CA TRP A 330 -1.61 5.36 -9.95
C TRP A 330 -2.92 5.65 -10.68
N THR A 331 -2.90 5.61 -12.01
CA THR A 331 -4.12 5.74 -12.82
C THR A 331 -5.16 4.67 -12.45
N ARG A 332 -4.74 3.42 -12.18
CA ARG A 332 -5.66 2.37 -11.69
C ARG A 332 -6.20 2.65 -10.30
N ASP A 333 -5.41 3.26 -9.43
CA ASP A 333 -5.87 3.70 -8.12
C ASP A 333 -6.89 4.84 -8.23
N ARG A 334 -6.70 5.79 -9.16
CA ARG A 334 -7.70 6.82 -9.49
C ARG A 334 -9.02 6.22 -9.97
N TRP A 335 -8.97 5.19 -10.83
CA TRP A 335 -10.16 4.43 -11.22
C TRP A 335 -10.84 3.75 -10.03
N SER A 336 -10.04 3.15 -9.13
CA SER A 336 -10.55 2.52 -7.91
C SER A 336 -11.23 3.53 -6.98
N PHE A 337 -10.61 4.69 -6.78
CA PHE A 337 -11.12 5.80 -5.98
C PHE A 337 -12.44 6.33 -6.57
N THR A 338 -12.44 6.67 -7.86
CA THR A 338 -13.62 7.15 -8.61
C THR A 338 -14.77 6.16 -8.50
N GLY A 339 -14.52 4.88 -8.77
CA GLY A 339 -15.54 3.84 -8.65
C GLY A 339 -16.01 3.61 -7.21
N HIS A 340 -15.27 4.01 -6.17
CA HIS A 340 -15.79 3.99 -4.81
C HIS A 340 -16.61 5.24 -4.49
N ARG A 341 -16.13 6.43 -4.89
CA ARG A 341 -16.87 7.70 -4.82
C ARG A 341 -18.25 7.54 -5.43
N ASP A 342 -18.34 7.02 -6.65
CA ASP A 342 -19.61 6.89 -7.38
C ASP A 342 -20.61 6.00 -6.63
N ARG A 343 -20.14 4.90 -6.04
CA ARG A 343 -20.98 4.02 -5.21
C ARG A 343 -21.46 4.71 -3.93
N VAL A 344 -20.60 5.51 -3.30
CA VAL A 344 -20.98 6.31 -2.12
C VAL A 344 -22.05 7.34 -2.49
N THR A 345 -21.84 8.08 -3.58
CA THR A 345 -22.75 9.11 -4.10
C THR A 345 -24.09 8.51 -4.54
N ALA A 346 -24.08 7.33 -5.16
CA ALA A 346 -25.29 6.59 -5.55
C ALA A 346 -26.08 6.04 -4.35
N GLY A 347 -25.59 6.21 -3.12
CA GLY A 347 -26.25 5.71 -1.93
C GLY A 347 -26.20 4.19 -1.79
N GLU A 348 -25.24 3.52 -2.45
CA GLU A 348 -25.08 2.07 -2.31
C GLU A 348 -24.83 1.68 -0.84
N PRO A 349 -25.25 0.48 -0.42
CA PRO A 349 -25.00 0.01 0.94
C PRO A 349 -23.51 -0.05 1.28
N PRO A 350 -23.14 -0.04 2.57
CA PRO A 350 -21.77 -0.27 3.00
C PRO A 350 -21.23 -1.61 2.49
N GLN A 351 -19.90 -1.68 2.30
CA GLN A 351 -19.25 -2.92 1.86
C GLN A 351 -19.54 -4.05 2.86
N PRO A 352 -19.83 -5.28 2.38
CA PRO A 352 -20.31 -6.36 3.24
C PRO A 352 -19.29 -6.73 4.33
N ARG A 353 -19.78 -7.36 5.41
CA ARG A 353 -18.90 -7.88 6.50
C ARG A 353 -18.01 -9.01 6.02
N ARG A 354 -18.59 -9.90 5.20
CA ARG A 354 -17.93 -11.06 4.61
C ARG A 354 -18.18 -11.00 3.11
N ASP A 355 -17.13 -11.24 2.34
CA ASP A 355 -17.28 -11.40 0.90
C ASP A 355 -17.96 -12.75 0.62
N ASP A 356 -18.84 -12.79 -0.39
CA ASP A 356 -19.27 -14.06 -0.98
C ASP A 356 -18.08 -14.75 -1.67
N ALA A 357 -18.23 -16.04 -1.99
CA ALA A 357 -17.13 -16.84 -2.54
C ALA A 357 -16.61 -16.31 -3.88
N VAL A 358 -17.48 -15.79 -4.75
CA VAL A 358 -17.09 -15.27 -6.08
C VAL A 358 -16.34 -13.95 -5.91
N THR A 359 -16.84 -13.05 -5.06
CA THR A 359 -16.16 -11.80 -4.72
C THR A 359 -14.78 -12.06 -4.10
N ALA A 360 -14.69 -13.00 -3.15
CA ALA A 360 -13.43 -13.37 -2.51
C ALA A 360 -12.43 -13.94 -3.53
N ALA A 361 -12.88 -14.87 -4.39
CA ALA A 361 -12.05 -15.45 -5.45
C ALA A 361 -11.58 -14.41 -6.47
N ASN A 362 -12.46 -13.50 -6.89
CA ASN A 362 -12.09 -12.39 -7.79
C ASN A 362 -11.06 -11.44 -7.17
N LYS A 363 -11.20 -11.11 -5.87
CA LYS A 363 -10.22 -10.31 -5.14
C LYS A 363 -8.87 -11.02 -5.08
N LEU A 364 -8.84 -12.32 -4.79
CA LEU A 364 -7.61 -13.11 -4.76
C LEU A 364 -6.93 -13.17 -6.14
N ALA A 365 -7.67 -13.57 -7.18
CA ALA A 365 -7.15 -13.62 -8.55
C ALA A 365 -6.68 -12.25 -9.05
N THR A 366 -7.30 -11.16 -8.59
CA THR A 366 -6.83 -9.80 -8.89
C THR A 366 -5.51 -9.50 -8.17
N ARG A 367 -5.39 -9.84 -6.87
CA ARG A 367 -4.14 -9.64 -6.12
C ARG A 367 -2.97 -10.43 -6.70
N GLU A 368 -3.19 -11.68 -7.13
CA GLU A 368 -2.16 -12.50 -7.78
C GLU A 368 -1.69 -11.87 -9.10
N ARG A 369 -2.63 -11.40 -9.94
CA ARG A 369 -2.30 -10.70 -11.19
C ARG A 369 -1.56 -9.40 -10.94
N GLU A 370 -2.00 -8.57 -9.99
CA GLU A 370 -1.32 -7.32 -9.67
C GLU A 370 0.05 -7.57 -9.00
N GLN A 371 0.23 -8.66 -8.23
CA GLN A 371 1.54 -9.05 -7.69
C GLN A 371 2.53 -9.34 -8.81
N ALA A 372 2.17 -10.24 -9.72
CA ALA A 372 3.02 -10.61 -10.83
C ALA A 372 3.28 -9.43 -11.79
N ARG A 373 2.27 -8.59 -12.04
CA ARG A 373 2.45 -7.36 -12.83
C ARG A 373 3.40 -6.40 -12.13
N LEU A 374 3.23 -6.17 -10.82
CA LEU A 374 4.10 -5.28 -10.07
C LEU A 374 5.54 -5.76 -10.16
N GLU A 375 5.78 -7.04 -9.87
CA GLU A 375 7.11 -7.63 -9.91
C GLU A 375 7.80 -7.51 -11.27
N ALA A 376 7.04 -7.69 -12.35
CA ALA A 376 7.55 -7.52 -13.70
C ALA A 376 7.87 -6.05 -14.00
N GLN A 377 6.97 -5.13 -13.64
CA GLN A 377 7.16 -3.69 -13.86
C GLN A 377 8.31 -3.12 -13.02
N GLU A 378 8.44 -3.50 -11.74
CA GLU A 378 9.56 -3.06 -10.90
C GLU A 378 10.90 -3.53 -11.50
N ALA A 379 10.97 -4.75 -12.06
CA ALA A 379 12.17 -5.23 -12.75
C ALA A 379 12.46 -4.47 -14.05
N LEU A 380 11.43 -4.12 -14.83
CA LEU A 380 11.60 -3.37 -16.08
C LEU A 380 11.97 -1.90 -15.85
N ASP A 381 11.49 -1.31 -14.76
CA ASP A 381 11.71 0.09 -14.40
C ASP A 381 13.09 0.32 -13.77
N ASP A 382 13.68 -0.71 -13.14
CA ASP A 382 14.83 -0.56 -12.25
C ASP A 382 15.94 -1.58 -12.53
N PRO A 383 17.16 -1.11 -12.90
CA PRO A 383 18.28 -1.98 -13.19
C PRO A 383 18.76 -2.81 -11.98
N LEU A 384 18.61 -2.35 -10.73
CA LEU A 384 18.99 -3.14 -9.55
C LEU A 384 17.99 -4.28 -9.32
N VAL A 385 16.70 -4.02 -9.53
CA VAL A 385 15.68 -5.07 -9.47
C VAL A 385 15.89 -6.08 -10.60
N MET A 386 16.18 -5.62 -11.82
CA MET A 386 16.52 -6.50 -12.95
C MET A 386 17.78 -7.33 -12.68
N ALA A 387 18.83 -6.75 -12.09
CA ALA A 387 20.05 -7.47 -11.73
C ALA A 387 19.75 -8.63 -10.77
N GLY A 388 18.83 -8.43 -9.81
CA GLY A 388 18.33 -9.51 -8.96
C GLY A 388 17.68 -10.65 -9.74
N ARG A 389 16.86 -10.33 -10.75
CA ARG A 389 16.23 -11.31 -11.66
C ARG A 389 17.24 -12.03 -12.56
N ARG A 390 18.29 -11.34 -12.98
CA ARG A 390 19.40 -11.95 -13.75
C ARG A 390 20.19 -12.95 -12.93
N LEU A 391 20.52 -12.61 -11.68
CA LEU A 391 21.23 -13.50 -10.75
C LEU A 391 20.42 -14.73 -10.33
N SER A 392 19.08 -14.64 -10.29
CA SER A 392 18.22 -15.81 -10.07
C SER A 392 18.02 -16.66 -11.33
N GLY A 393 18.48 -16.20 -12.50
CA GLY A 393 18.29 -16.84 -13.79
C GLY A 393 16.88 -16.67 -14.36
N GLU A 394 16.10 -15.71 -13.84
CA GLU A 394 14.76 -15.33 -14.32
C GLU A 394 14.81 -14.26 -15.43
N ALA A 395 15.98 -13.71 -15.71
CA ALA A 395 16.28 -12.81 -16.81
C ALA A 395 17.74 -12.98 -17.25
N PHE A 396 18.09 -12.41 -18.41
CA PHE A 396 19.47 -12.30 -18.86
C PHE A 396 19.63 -11.08 -19.78
N ALA A 397 20.83 -10.50 -19.77
CA ALA A 397 21.23 -9.44 -20.67
C ALA A 397 22.47 -9.88 -21.46
N GLY A 398 22.56 -9.45 -22.72
CA GLY A 398 23.66 -9.85 -23.59
C GLY A 398 23.73 -9.05 -24.87
N GLU A 399 24.79 -9.31 -25.63
CA GLU A 399 25.03 -8.70 -26.93
C GLU A 399 24.53 -9.63 -28.05
N VAL A 400 23.81 -9.07 -29.01
CA VAL A 400 23.42 -9.81 -30.22
C VAL A 400 24.62 -9.97 -31.14
N THR A 401 25.03 -11.21 -31.40
CA THR A 401 26.21 -11.53 -32.21
C THR A 401 25.88 -11.90 -33.65
N ASP A 402 24.68 -12.43 -33.87
CA ASP A 402 24.18 -12.78 -35.19
C ASP A 402 22.65 -12.74 -35.26
N VAL A 403 22.12 -12.47 -36.45
CA VAL A 403 20.68 -12.43 -36.73
C VAL A 403 20.41 -13.07 -38.09
N VAL A 404 19.74 -14.21 -38.08
CA VAL A 404 19.40 -14.98 -39.28
C VAL A 404 17.91 -14.92 -39.52
N MET A 405 17.50 -14.35 -40.65
CA MET A 405 16.09 -14.32 -41.04
C MET A 405 15.60 -15.72 -41.41
N THR A 406 14.58 -16.21 -40.69
CA THR A 406 13.85 -17.43 -41.04
C THR A 406 12.34 -17.18 -41.12
N TYR A 407 11.57 -18.16 -41.60
CA TYR A 407 10.13 -18.03 -41.80
C TYR A 407 9.39 -19.26 -41.26
N SER A 408 8.17 -19.05 -40.75
CA SER A 408 7.29 -20.14 -40.33
C SER A 408 6.82 -20.98 -41.52
N GLU A 409 6.66 -22.28 -41.32
CA GLU A 409 6.06 -23.17 -42.31
C GLU A 409 4.55 -22.91 -42.44
N GLY A 410 4.03 -22.80 -43.67
CA GLY A 410 2.60 -22.62 -43.92
C GLY A 410 2.27 -21.91 -45.23
N LYS A 411 0.97 -21.83 -45.57
CA LYS A 411 0.47 -21.20 -46.83
C LYS A 411 0.81 -19.70 -46.93
N ARG A 412 1.01 -19.03 -45.80
CA ARG A 412 1.48 -17.63 -45.70
C ARG A 412 2.61 -17.59 -44.68
N PRO A 413 3.87 -17.80 -45.10
CA PRO A 413 5.02 -17.80 -44.21
C PRO A 413 5.15 -16.44 -43.51
N SER A 414 5.34 -16.48 -42.18
CA SER A 414 5.53 -15.29 -41.35
C SER A 414 6.96 -15.23 -40.83
N PRO A 415 7.57 -14.04 -40.65
CA PRO A 415 8.95 -13.91 -40.19
C PRO A 415 9.17 -14.57 -38.82
N ARG A 416 10.30 -15.29 -38.67
CA ARG A 416 10.77 -15.96 -37.45
C ARG A 416 12.30 -15.82 -37.32
N PRO A 417 12.85 -14.60 -37.24
CA PRO A 417 14.29 -14.41 -37.15
C PRO A 417 14.87 -15.15 -35.94
N LEU A 418 16.03 -15.77 -36.16
CA LEU A 418 16.88 -16.33 -35.13
C LEU A 418 17.87 -15.25 -34.71
N VAL A 419 17.94 -14.97 -33.42
CA VAL A 419 18.81 -13.98 -32.80
C VAL A 419 19.75 -14.74 -31.88
N THR A 420 21.04 -14.63 -32.12
CA THR A 420 22.09 -15.24 -31.31
C THR A 420 22.62 -14.20 -30.32
N VAL A 421 22.50 -14.50 -29.02
CA VAL A 421 22.84 -13.58 -27.92
C VAL A 421 23.96 -14.18 -27.09
N ARG A 422 25.05 -13.44 -26.92
CA ARG A 422 26.15 -13.78 -26.02
C ARG A 422 25.92 -13.13 -24.66
N THR A 423 25.94 -13.93 -23.58
CA THR A 423 25.66 -13.46 -22.22
C THR A 423 26.56 -14.14 -21.18
N ASP A 424 26.88 -13.39 -20.12
CA ASP A 424 27.57 -13.92 -18.92
C ASP A 424 26.57 -14.44 -17.87
N ASP A 425 25.28 -14.16 -18.06
CA ASP A 425 24.23 -14.62 -17.16
C ASP A 425 23.96 -16.11 -17.35
N ARG A 426 23.30 -16.72 -16.35
CA ARG A 426 22.95 -18.14 -16.34
C ARG A 426 21.43 -18.31 -16.25
N PRO A 427 20.68 -17.98 -17.31
CA PRO A 427 19.22 -18.07 -17.30
C PRO A 427 18.76 -19.53 -17.22
N GLN A 428 17.62 -19.75 -16.55
CA GLN A 428 17.02 -21.08 -16.38
C GLN A 428 16.20 -21.47 -17.62
N LEU A 429 16.87 -21.64 -18.76
CA LEU A 429 16.24 -21.98 -20.03
C LEU A 429 16.06 -23.49 -20.18
N GLY A 430 14.82 -23.90 -20.44
CA GLY A 430 14.45 -25.26 -20.86
C GLY A 430 13.98 -25.27 -22.32
N GLU A 431 13.78 -26.47 -22.88
CA GLU A 431 13.31 -26.62 -24.25
C GLU A 431 11.99 -25.86 -24.48
N ARG A 432 11.92 -25.02 -25.54
CA ARG A 432 10.75 -24.22 -25.91
C ARG A 432 10.26 -23.21 -24.87
N VAL A 433 11.10 -22.85 -23.88
CA VAL A 433 10.77 -21.77 -22.95
C VAL A 433 10.62 -20.46 -23.72
N LYS A 434 9.58 -19.70 -23.37
CA LYS A 434 9.36 -18.35 -23.90
C LYS A 434 10.13 -17.34 -23.07
N VAL A 435 10.72 -16.39 -23.76
CA VAL A 435 11.39 -15.23 -23.18
C VAL A 435 10.80 -13.95 -23.77
N TYR A 436 10.90 -12.86 -23.03
CA TYR A 436 10.22 -11.61 -23.35
C TYR A 436 11.21 -10.45 -23.25
N ARG A 437 11.21 -9.55 -24.25
CA ARG A 437 11.94 -8.27 -24.16
C ARG A 437 10.99 -7.10 -24.29
N SER A 438 11.36 -5.95 -23.73
CA SER A 438 10.56 -4.73 -23.88
C SER A 438 10.87 -4.08 -25.23
N LEU A 439 9.87 -3.97 -26.10
CA LEU A 439 9.95 -3.29 -27.39
C LEU A 439 8.99 -2.09 -27.35
N GLY A 440 9.55 -0.89 -27.18
CA GLY A 440 8.75 0.35 -27.06
C GLY A 440 7.71 0.27 -25.93
N GLY A 441 8.07 -0.33 -24.80
CA GLY A 441 7.19 -0.52 -23.64
C GLY A 441 6.21 -1.70 -23.76
N LYS A 442 6.30 -2.50 -24.83
CA LYS A 442 5.42 -3.67 -25.02
C LYS A 442 6.22 -4.97 -25.01
N PRO A 443 5.70 -6.06 -24.42
CA PRO A 443 6.41 -7.35 -24.38
C PRO A 443 6.48 -8.00 -25.76
N GLN A 444 7.67 -8.14 -26.33
CA GLN A 444 7.91 -8.99 -27.50
C GLN A 444 8.39 -10.36 -27.05
N ALA A 445 7.74 -11.41 -27.54
CA ALA A 445 8.07 -12.79 -27.23
C ALA A 445 9.10 -13.38 -28.20
N ALA A 446 9.97 -14.21 -27.66
CA ALA A 446 10.84 -15.12 -28.38
C ALA A 446 10.83 -16.50 -27.73
N GLU A 447 11.20 -17.52 -28.50
CA GLU A 447 11.30 -18.91 -28.04
C GLU A 447 12.78 -19.33 -28.00
N PHE A 448 13.19 -19.96 -26.91
CA PHE A 448 14.51 -20.55 -26.81
C PHE A 448 14.65 -21.74 -27.77
N VAL A 449 15.67 -21.70 -28.63
CA VAL A 449 15.97 -22.75 -29.62
C VAL A 449 17.06 -23.69 -29.10
N GLY A 450 18.11 -23.15 -28.49
CA GLY A 450 19.23 -23.92 -27.98
C GLY A 450 20.41 -23.05 -27.58
N TYR A 451 21.39 -23.70 -26.95
CA TYR A 451 22.72 -23.13 -26.80
C TYR A 451 23.56 -23.44 -28.03
N GLU A 452 24.41 -22.51 -28.42
CA GLU A 452 25.45 -22.74 -29.42
C GLU A 452 26.76 -23.05 -28.69
N ASP A 453 27.40 -24.17 -29.04
CA ASP A 453 28.72 -24.52 -28.51
C ASP A 453 29.76 -23.64 -29.19
N ASP A 454 30.28 -22.64 -28.48
CA ASP A 454 31.46 -21.88 -28.88
C ASP A 454 32.63 -22.23 -27.95
N PRO A 455 33.54 -23.14 -28.36
CA PRO A 455 34.66 -23.58 -27.54
C PRO A 455 35.67 -22.46 -27.19
N GLY A 456 35.56 -21.28 -27.82
CA GLY A 456 36.46 -20.14 -27.61
C GLY A 456 35.84 -18.95 -26.86
N ALA A 457 34.54 -19.00 -26.55
CA ALA A 457 33.85 -17.89 -25.88
C ALA A 457 33.82 -18.07 -24.35
N GLU A 458 34.20 -17.02 -23.61
CA GLU A 458 33.76 -16.88 -22.22
C GLU A 458 32.28 -16.47 -22.22
N GLY A 459 31.43 -17.26 -21.56
CA GLY A 459 29.98 -17.02 -21.46
C GLY A 459 29.12 -18.06 -22.19
N SER A 460 27.80 -17.86 -22.19
CA SER A 460 26.83 -18.72 -22.90
C SER A 460 26.34 -18.03 -24.16
N VAL A 461 26.23 -18.79 -25.26
CA VAL A 461 25.65 -18.31 -26.53
C VAL A 461 24.25 -18.91 -26.69
N ILE A 462 23.24 -18.04 -26.72
CA ILE A 462 21.82 -18.41 -26.69
C ILE A 462 21.18 -18.08 -28.03
N VAL A 463 20.53 -19.05 -28.66
CA VAL A 463 19.75 -18.82 -29.89
C VAL A 463 18.28 -18.69 -29.56
N LEU A 464 17.69 -17.56 -29.94
CA LEU A 464 16.29 -17.21 -29.72
C LEU A 464 15.55 -17.03 -31.04
N ARG A 465 14.32 -17.52 -31.14
CA ARG A 465 13.43 -17.27 -32.27
C ARG A 465 12.40 -16.22 -31.90
N VAL A 466 12.41 -15.04 -32.53
CA VAL A 466 11.38 -14.02 -32.30
C VAL A 466 10.06 -14.48 -32.92
N VAL A 467 8.95 -14.38 -32.17
CA VAL A 467 7.65 -14.94 -32.61
C VAL A 467 6.56 -13.91 -32.85
N ASP A 468 6.66 -12.71 -32.30
CA ASP A 468 5.63 -11.67 -32.45
C ASP A 468 6.19 -10.24 -32.57
N LYS A 469 5.27 -9.27 -32.73
CA LYS A 469 5.53 -7.82 -32.84
C LYS A 469 6.55 -7.39 -33.89
N MET A 470 6.55 -8.07 -35.06
CA MET A 470 7.37 -7.72 -36.23
C MET A 470 6.57 -7.05 -37.36
N GLY A 471 5.39 -6.51 -37.05
CA GLY A 471 4.45 -6.02 -38.05
C GLY A 471 3.64 -7.13 -38.73
N ARG A 472 2.87 -6.76 -39.77
CA ARG A 472 1.99 -7.68 -40.52
C ARG A 472 2.58 -8.13 -41.86
N GLY A 473 3.72 -7.59 -42.26
CA GLY A 473 4.38 -7.84 -43.53
C GLY A 473 5.26 -9.09 -43.54
N LYS A 474 5.80 -9.41 -44.72
CA LYS A 474 6.84 -10.46 -44.90
C LYS A 474 8.23 -9.97 -44.47
N GLU A 475 8.43 -8.65 -44.48
CA GLU A 475 9.60 -8.00 -43.91
C GLU A 475 9.22 -7.44 -42.53
N PRO A 476 10.03 -7.70 -41.49
CA PRO A 476 9.81 -7.11 -40.19
C PRO A 476 9.82 -5.58 -40.25
N GLU A 477 8.97 -4.94 -39.45
CA GLU A 477 9.01 -3.48 -39.27
C GLU A 477 10.38 -3.05 -38.71
N ALA A 478 10.88 -1.89 -39.15
CA ALA A 478 12.19 -1.39 -38.70
C ALA A 478 12.24 -1.27 -37.17
N GLY A 479 13.33 -1.74 -36.56
CA GLY A 479 13.53 -1.77 -35.10
C GLY A 479 12.77 -2.89 -34.36
N SER A 480 11.96 -3.71 -35.04
CA SER A 480 11.23 -4.81 -34.40
C SER A 480 12.07 -6.06 -34.11
N VAL A 481 13.20 -6.19 -34.80
CA VAL A 481 14.20 -7.26 -34.63
C VAL A 481 15.50 -6.57 -34.23
N PRO A 482 16.21 -7.02 -33.19
CA PRO A 482 17.50 -6.41 -32.85
C PRO A 482 18.53 -6.66 -33.94
N GLU A 483 19.54 -5.80 -34.00
CA GLU A 483 20.65 -5.88 -34.94
C GLU A 483 21.91 -6.43 -34.26
N LYS A 484 22.88 -6.86 -35.06
CA LYS A 484 24.18 -7.30 -34.55
C LYS A 484 24.88 -6.14 -33.83
N GLY A 485 25.32 -6.39 -32.60
CA GLY A 485 25.93 -5.40 -31.69
C GLY A 485 24.94 -4.80 -30.69
N ASP A 486 23.62 -5.03 -30.84
CA ASP A 486 22.64 -4.53 -29.89
C ASP A 486 22.77 -5.20 -28.53
N LEU A 487 22.64 -4.41 -27.46
CA LEU A 487 22.47 -4.90 -26.10
C LEU A 487 20.98 -5.16 -25.85
N VAL A 488 20.65 -6.40 -25.50
CA VAL A 488 19.28 -6.84 -25.26
C VAL A 488 19.15 -7.40 -23.85
N CYS A 489 17.97 -7.20 -23.25
CA CYS A 489 17.58 -7.84 -22.00
C CYS A 489 16.29 -8.62 -22.22
N PHE A 490 16.33 -9.91 -21.89
CA PHE A 490 15.20 -10.82 -21.95
C PHE A 490 14.82 -11.29 -20.55
N THR A 491 13.53 -11.45 -20.30
CA THR A 491 12.95 -11.98 -19.07
C THR A 491 12.27 -13.31 -19.36
N LEU A 492 12.28 -14.24 -18.41
CA LEU A 492 11.54 -15.50 -18.50
C LEU A 492 10.09 -15.36 -18.00
N PHE A 493 9.75 -14.19 -17.44
CA PHE A 493 8.39 -13.83 -17.04
C PHE A 493 7.75 -12.86 -18.04
N GLU A 494 6.42 -12.97 -18.17
CA GLU A 494 5.61 -12.06 -18.98
C GLU A 494 5.52 -10.67 -18.32
N HIS A 495 5.54 -9.61 -19.13
CA HIS A 495 5.42 -8.23 -18.63
C HIS A 495 3.97 -7.88 -18.30
N GLU A 496 3.02 -8.61 -18.90
CA GLU A 496 1.59 -8.48 -18.64
C GLU A 496 0.97 -9.86 -18.42
N GLN A 497 0.45 -10.11 -17.22
CA GLN A 497 -0.30 -11.33 -16.92
C GLN A 497 -1.63 -11.36 -17.67
N ARG A 498 -1.93 -12.49 -18.30
CA ARG A 498 -3.26 -12.75 -18.87
C ARG A 498 -4.30 -12.91 -17.77
N GLY A 499 -5.54 -12.53 -18.06
CA GLY A 499 -6.66 -12.78 -17.17
C GLY A 499 -6.90 -14.28 -16.97
N GLY A 500 -7.22 -14.68 -15.74
CA GLY A 500 -7.68 -16.04 -15.44
C GLY A 500 -9.05 -16.35 -16.07
N ALA A 501 -9.49 -17.60 -15.93
CA ALA A 501 -10.79 -18.02 -16.43
C ALA A 501 -11.93 -17.20 -15.80
N LYS A 502 -13.03 -17.01 -16.54
CA LYS A 502 -14.22 -16.35 -16.01
C LYS A 502 -14.81 -17.22 -14.90
N LEU A 503 -15.01 -16.63 -13.72
CA LEU A 503 -15.73 -17.28 -12.62
C LEU A 503 -17.24 -17.37 -12.94
N PRO A 504 -17.95 -18.37 -12.40
CA PRO A 504 -19.40 -18.47 -12.54
C PRO A 504 -20.11 -17.30 -11.84
N ASP A 505 -21.35 -17.04 -12.25
CA ASP A 505 -22.21 -16.08 -11.58
C ASP A 505 -22.63 -16.62 -10.18
N ALA A 506 -23.00 -15.74 -9.26
CA ALA A 506 -23.21 -16.10 -7.85
C ALA A 506 -24.34 -17.16 -7.66
N ASP A 507 -25.37 -17.11 -8.50
CA ASP A 507 -26.47 -18.07 -8.56
C ASP A 507 -26.05 -19.46 -9.07
N GLN A 508 -24.90 -19.54 -9.75
CA GLN A 508 -24.30 -20.78 -10.26
C GLN A 508 -23.23 -21.34 -9.31
N THR A 509 -23.07 -20.76 -8.12
CA THR A 509 -22.11 -21.28 -7.14
C THR A 509 -22.63 -22.56 -6.46
N PRO A 510 -21.76 -23.57 -6.24
CA PRO A 510 -22.15 -24.76 -5.49
C PRO A 510 -22.62 -24.42 -4.07
N TRP A 511 -23.50 -25.24 -3.50
CA TRP A 511 -24.00 -25.08 -2.12
C TRP A 511 -22.89 -25.03 -1.07
N THR A 512 -21.74 -25.66 -1.34
CA THR A 512 -20.54 -25.64 -0.49
C THR A 512 -19.85 -24.27 -0.45
N HIS A 513 -20.19 -23.36 -1.35
CA HIS A 513 -19.57 -22.04 -1.51
C HIS A 513 -20.58 -20.89 -1.38
N GLY A 514 -21.74 -21.15 -0.75
CA GLY A 514 -22.81 -20.18 -0.52
C GLY A 514 -24.13 -20.56 -1.18
N GLY A 515 -24.10 -21.39 -2.23
CA GLY A 515 -25.27 -21.76 -3.02
C GLY A 515 -25.96 -20.57 -3.71
N PRO A 516 -26.94 -20.81 -4.59
CA PRO A 516 -27.78 -19.73 -5.09
C PRO A 516 -28.47 -19.02 -3.91
N PRO A 517 -28.49 -17.68 -3.87
CA PRO A 517 -29.16 -16.94 -2.80
C PRO A 517 -30.64 -17.34 -2.76
N GLY A 518 -31.12 -17.81 -1.60
CA GLY A 518 -32.56 -18.08 -1.42
C GLY A 518 -33.37 -16.79 -1.57
N GLU A 519 -34.62 -16.89 -2.01
CA GLU A 519 -35.51 -15.74 -2.34
C GLU A 519 -35.64 -14.69 -1.21
N GLY A 520 -35.35 -15.04 0.05
CA GLY A 520 -35.34 -14.13 1.20
C GLY A 520 -34.01 -13.38 1.48
N ALA A 521 -32.90 -13.77 0.85
CA ALA A 521 -31.59 -13.14 1.08
C ALA A 521 -31.39 -11.83 0.28
N ALA A 522 -32.16 -11.64 -0.80
CA ALA A 522 -32.08 -10.44 -1.64
C ALA A 522 -32.92 -9.26 -1.10
N THR A 523 -33.86 -9.52 -0.19
CA THR A 523 -34.82 -8.54 0.34
C THR A 523 -34.68 -8.28 1.83
N ALA A 524 -33.94 -9.13 2.56
CA ALA A 524 -33.62 -8.88 3.96
C ALA A 524 -32.46 -7.90 4.07
N THR A 525 -32.71 -6.72 4.62
CA THR A 525 -31.64 -5.96 5.31
C THR A 525 -30.95 -6.95 6.25
N PRO A 526 -29.65 -7.21 6.11
CA PRO A 526 -29.00 -8.22 6.95
C PRO A 526 -29.23 -7.84 8.40
N GLU A 527 -29.93 -8.71 9.14
CA GLU A 527 -30.10 -8.52 10.57
C GLU A 527 -28.70 -8.46 11.19
N PRO A 528 -28.45 -7.49 12.08
CA PRO A 528 -27.16 -7.42 12.74
C PRO A 528 -26.95 -8.72 13.54
N ASP A 529 -25.85 -9.42 13.27
CA ASP A 529 -25.36 -10.44 14.18
C ASP A 529 -25.27 -9.86 15.60
N ARG A 530 -25.56 -10.70 16.60
CA ARG A 530 -25.39 -10.36 18.00
C ARG A 530 -23.96 -9.87 18.21
N VAL A 531 -23.85 -8.70 18.85
CA VAL A 531 -22.58 -8.07 19.21
C VAL A 531 -21.69 -9.09 19.90
N THR A 532 -20.52 -9.38 19.30
CA THR A 532 -19.48 -10.20 19.95
C THR A 532 -18.54 -9.30 20.74
N GLU A 533 -17.82 -9.84 21.72
CA GLU A 533 -16.81 -9.08 22.48
C GLU A 533 -15.72 -8.48 21.58
N GLU A 534 -15.54 -9.01 20.36
CA GLU A 534 -14.60 -8.49 19.35
C GLU A 534 -15.16 -7.29 18.54
N ASP A 535 -16.46 -7.02 18.61
CA ASP A 535 -17.15 -5.93 17.90
C ASP A 535 -17.38 -4.68 18.76
N VAL A 536 -17.11 -4.78 20.06
CA VAL A 536 -17.21 -3.67 21.00
C VAL A 536 -15.85 -3.00 21.10
N LEU A 537 -15.70 -1.88 20.39
CA LEU A 537 -14.88 -0.77 20.91
C LEU A 537 -15.58 -0.22 22.14
#